data_AF-A0A8F1Y2I1-F1
#
_entry.id   AF-A0A8F1Y2I1-F1
#
_cell.length_a   1.000
_cell.length_b   1.000
_cell.length_c   1.000
_cell.angle_alpha   90.00
_cell.angle_beta   90.00
_cell.angle_gamma   90.00
#
_symmetry.space_group_name_H-M   'P 1'
#
loop_
_entity.id
_entity.type
_entity.pdbx_description
1 polymer ?
#
loop_
_entity_poly.entity_id
_entity_poly.type
_entity_poly.pdbx_seq_one_letter_code
_entity_poly.pdbx_strand_id
1 'polypeptide(L)'
;MLFLINKNKNNNLNHDVTHLSTKLVVIKKYIGNDLESISKLASMMNIDQLYIFSIFPDPNLEYSIEEVESPSKISHISIGLDYFMETVLGGEQPENFWNLNKSSLYILKDGNYSDLKRIFTSVKGLKTTLVKGSSQKSHLVSPIEFRLSTYLMILSNMDFKKVTRQNAFQAIKKDRYLPSSEA
;
A
#
# COMPACT_ATOMS: atom_id res chain seq x y z
N MET A 1 -5.39 0.25 7.51
CA MET A 1 -5.30 -0.86 6.53
C MET A 1 -3.98 -0.72 5.79
N LEU A 2 -3.19 -1.79 5.66
CA LEU A 2 -1.95 -1.78 4.88
C LEU A 2 -2.25 -2.39 3.53
N PHE A 3 -1.72 -1.81 2.46
CA PHE A 3 -1.99 -2.30 1.12
C PHE A 3 -0.85 -2.01 0.15
N LEU A 4 -0.83 -2.82 -0.90
CA LEU A 4 0.00 -2.65 -2.08
C LEU A 4 -0.90 -2.57 -3.31
N ILE A 5 -0.41 -1.88 -4.32
CA ILE A 5 -1.03 -1.81 -5.64
C ILE A 5 0.00 -2.23 -6.69
N ASN A 6 -0.48 -2.87 -7.75
CA ASN A 6 0.32 -3.15 -8.92
C ASN A 6 -0.51 -3.02 -10.19
N LYS A 7 0.10 -2.54 -11.28
CA LYS A 7 -0.57 -2.47 -12.58
C LYS A 7 -0.80 -3.89 -13.10
N ASN A 8 -2.05 -4.24 -13.38
CA ASN A 8 -2.37 -5.53 -13.97
C ASN A 8 -2.06 -5.49 -15.48
N LYS A 9 -1.02 -6.20 -15.90
CA LYS A 9 -0.59 -6.25 -17.30
C LYS A 9 -1.43 -7.18 -18.18
N ASN A 10 -2.27 -8.04 -17.59
CA ASN A 10 -2.99 -9.09 -18.31
C ASN A 10 -4.39 -8.68 -18.80
N ASN A 11 -4.89 -7.49 -18.41
CA ASN A 11 -6.20 -6.99 -18.83
C ASN A 11 -6.04 -5.86 -19.85
N ASN A 12 -5.72 -6.22 -21.09
CA ASN A 12 -5.73 -5.31 -22.25
C ASN A 12 -7.09 -5.23 -22.95
N LEU A 13 -8.16 -5.75 -22.34
CA LEU A 13 -9.47 -5.87 -22.98
C LEU A 13 -10.22 -4.52 -23.15
N ASN A 14 -9.81 -3.47 -22.43
CA ASN A 14 -10.34 -2.12 -22.58
C ASN A 14 -9.18 -1.13 -22.58
N HIS A 15 -8.92 -0.50 -23.72
CA HIS A 15 -7.84 0.48 -23.88
C HIS A 15 -8.04 1.74 -23.00
N ASP A 16 -9.27 1.98 -22.54
CA ASP A 16 -9.63 3.20 -21.80
C ASP A 16 -9.51 3.09 -20.27
N VAL A 17 -9.30 1.88 -19.71
CA VAL A 17 -9.27 1.67 -18.26
C VAL A 17 -8.09 0.80 -17.82
N THR A 18 -7.20 1.37 -17.01
CA THR A 18 -6.09 0.64 -16.39
C THR A 18 -6.57 -0.15 -15.17
N HIS A 19 -6.35 -1.47 -15.17
CA HIS A 19 -6.71 -2.32 -14.05
C HIS A 19 -5.58 -2.38 -13.02
N LEU A 20 -5.89 -2.15 -11.75
CA LEU A 20 -4.96 -2.16 -10.64
C LEU A 20 -5.26 -3.35 -9.72
N SER A 21 -4.30 -4.25 -9.59
CA SER A 21 -4.39 -5.32 -8.61
C SER A 21 -3.99 -4.81 -7.24
N THR A 22 -4.75 -5.16 -6.21
CA THR A 22 -4.42 -4.81 -4.84
C THR A 22 -4.35 -6.03 -3.94
N LYS A 23 -3.44 -5.97 -2.97
CA LYS A 23 -3.38 -6.88 -1.83
C LYS A 23 -3.32 -6.04 -0.57
N LEU A 24 -4.10 -6.43 0.42
CA LEU A 24 -4.24 -5.68 1.66
C LEU A 24 -4.20 -6.62 2.85
N VAL A 25 -3.75 -6.07 3.98
CA VAL A 25 -3.91 -6.66 5.30
C VAL A 25 -4.50 -5.61 6.23
N VAL A 26 -5.35 -6.06 7.14
CA VAL A 26 -5.85 -5.21 8.22
C VAL A 26 -5.19 -5.66 9.50
N ILE A 27 -4.54 -4.71 10.17
CA ILE A 27 -3.86 -4.93 11.44
C ILE A 27 -4.64 -4.22 12.55
N LYS A 28 -4.76 -4.86 13.72
CA LYS A 28 -5.53 -4.35 14.86
C LYS A 28 -4.88 -3.12 15.50
N LYS A 29 -3.55 -3.13 15.62
CA LYS A 29 -2.74 -2.02 16.15
C LYS A 29 -1.58 -1.75 15.22
N TYR A 30 -1.01 -0.55 15.32
CA TYR A 30 0.18 -0.17 14.57
C TYR A 30 1.30 -1.19 14.83
N ILE A 31 1.82 -1.75 13.73
CA ILE A 31 3.03 -2.55 13.72
C ILE A 31 4.13 -1.57 13.33
N GLY A 32 4.74 -0.95 14.33
CA GLY A 32 5.92 -0.11 14.16
C GLY A 32 7.13 -0.82 14.73
N ASN A 33 8.17 -0.86 13.93
CA ASN A 33 9.55 -0.84 14.39
C ASN A 33 10.06 0.60 14.14
N ASP A 34 11.12 1.04 14.81
CA ASP A 34 11.72 2.33 14.47
C ASP A 34 12.33 2.29 13.05
N LEU A 35 12.51 3.45 12.42
CA LEU A 35 13.00 3.52 11.04
C LEU A 35 14.41 2.97 10.87
N GLU A 36 15.26 3.06 11.89
CA GLU A 36 16.63 2.53 11.83
C GLU A 36 16.62 0.99 11.78
N SER A 37 15.78 0.37 12.60
CA SER A 37 15.56 -1.08 12.57
C SER A 37 14.92 -1.54 11.26
N ILE A 38 13.96 -0.77 10.71
CA ILE A 38 13.38 -1.04 9.38
C ILE A 38 14.48 -0.97 8.31
N SER A 39 15.35 0.04 8.36
CA SER A 39 16.45 0.23 7.42
C SER A 39 17.41 -0.95 7.42
N LYS A 40 17.84 -1.41 8.60
CA LYS A 40 18.70 -2.60 8.75
C LYS A 40 18.07 -3.86 8.17
N LEU A 41 16.80 -4.12 8.49
CA LEU A 41 16.09 -5.30 8.00
C LEU A 41 15.81 -5.24 6.49
N ALA A 42 15.51 -4.06 5.96
CA ALA A 42 15.35 -3.84 4.52
C ALA A 42 16.65 -4.15 3.78
N SER A 43 17.79 -3.67 4.30
CA SER A 43 19.11 -3.95 3.74
C SER A 43 19.43 -5.45 3.73
N MET A 44 19.13 -6.17 4.81
CA MET A 44 19.28 -7.65 4.86
C MET A 44 18.44 -8.39 3.80
N MET A 45 17.39 -7.76 3.29
CA MET A 45 16.50 -8.30 2.26
C MET A 45 16.84 -7.76 0.85
N ASN A 46 17.95 -7.04 0.69
CA ASN A 46 18.35 -6.34 -0.54
C ASN A 46 17.29 -5.35 -1.05
N ILE A 47 16.66 -4.63 -0.12
CA ILE A 47 15.75 -3.52 -0.43
C ILE A 47 16.55 -2.24 -0.26
N ASP A 48 17.02 -1.65 -1.35
CA ASP A 48 17.82 -0.42 -1.31
C ASP A 48 16.99 0.77 -0.80
N GLN A 49 15.70 0.77 -1.11
CA GLN A 49 14.78 1.84 -0.77
C GLN A 49 13.37 1.35 -0.46
N LEU A 50 12.74 1.94 0.56
CA LEU A 50 11.35 1.70 0.92
C LEU A 50 10.64 3.02 1.31
N TYR A 51 9.55 3.31 0.62
CA TYR A 51 8.64 4.39 0.98
C TYR A 51 7.45 3.83 1.77
N ILE A 52 7.15 4.42 2.92
CA ILE A 52 5.97 4.08 3.72
C ILE A 52 5.04 5.28 3.72
N PHE A 53 3.94 5.20 2.99
CA PHE A 53 2.91 6.24 2.97
C PHE A 53 1.86 5.97 4.04
N SER A 54 1.78 6.81 5.07
CA SER A 54 0.63 6.86 5.98
C SER A 54 -0.35 7.92 5.51
N ILE A 55 -1.45 7.48 4.91
CA ILE A 55 -2.48 8.34 4.31
C ILE A 55 -3.58 8.56 5.35
N PHE A 56 -3.80 9.81 5.73
CA PHE A 56 -4.82 10.21 6.69
C PHE A 56 -6.02 10.81 5.97
N PRO A 57 -7.26 10.59 6.46
CA PRO A 57 -8.45 11.19 5.87
C PRO A 57 -8.57 12.70 6.14
N ASP A 58 -7.68 13.30 6.93
CA ASP A 58 -7.67 14.73 7.23
C ASP A 58 -7.31 15.53 5.97
N PRO A 59 -8.22 16.38 5.45
CA PRO A 59 -7.97 17.18 4.25
C PRO A 59 -6.99 18.35 4.50
N ASN A 60 -6.78 18.75 5.75
CA ASN A 60 -5.89 19.87 6.09
C ASN A 60 -4.46 19.43 6.38
N LEU A 61 -4.21 18.12 6.46
CA LEU A 61 -2.87 17.59 6.61
C LEU A 61 -2.16 17.67 5.26
N GLU A 62 -1.09 18.45 5.19
CA GLU A 62 -0.22 18.46 4.00
C GLU A 62 0.58 17.15 3.94
N TYR A 63 1.86 17.20 4.32
CA TYR A 63 2.67 16.01 4.55
C TYR A 63 3.81 16.30 5.54
N SER A 64 4.33 15.24 6.14
CA SER A 64 5.58 15.23 6.90
C SER A 64 6.39 14.02 6.51
N ILE A 65 7.72 14.17 6.49
CA ILE A 65 8.64 13.10 6.11
C ILE A 65 9.62 12.85 7.27
N GLU A 66 9.75 11.58 7.65
CA GLU A 66 10.81 11.09 8.52
C GLU A 66 11.67 10.11 7.72
N GLU A 67 12.99 10.30 7.71
CA GLU A 67 13.89 9.53 6.84
C GLU A 67 15.10 8.96 7.58
N VAL A 68 15.56 7.80 7.11
CA VAL A 68 16.84 7.20 7.44
C VAL A 68 17.52 6.79 6.13
N GLU A 69 18.76 7.22 5.91
CA GLU A 69 19.47 7.02 4.63
C GLU A 69 20.36 5.76 4.59
N SER A 70 20.62 5.12 5.73
CA SER A 70 21.57 3.99 5.82
C SER A 70 21.16 2.95 6.87
N PRO A 71 21.36 1.64 6.62
CA PRO A 71 21.96 1.03 5.42
C PRO A 71 21.07 0.94 4.18
N SER A 72 19.76 1.09 4.32
CA SER A 72 18.80 1.27 3.22
C SER A 72 18.05 2.59 3.39
N LYS A 73 17.67 3.24 2.30
CA LYS A 73 16.88 4.47 2.35
C LYS A 73 15.43 4.17 2.72
N ILE A 74 15.00 4.60 3.89
CA ILE A 74 13.62 4.47 4.37
C ILE A 74 13.02 5.86 4.52
N SER A 75 11.91 6.12 3.82
CA SER A 75 11.16 7.37 3.94
C SER A 75 9.75 7.06 4.44
N HIS A 76 9.41 7.48 5.66
CA HIS A 76 8.05 7.42 6.17
C HIS A 76 7.36 8.77 5.95
N ILE A 77 6.40 8.77 5.04
CA ILE A 77 5.66 9.95 4.61
C ILE A 77 4.26 9.88 5.23
N SER A 78 3.95 10.79 6.14
CA SER A 78 2.58 11.01 6.62
C SER A 78 1.95 12.09 5.77
N ILE A 79 0.79 11.82 5.17
CA ILE A 79 0.19 12.71 4.16
C ILE A 79 -1.33 12.72 4.28
N GLY A 80 -1.96 13.89 4.13
CA GLY A 80 -3.41 13.98 4.04
C GLY A 80 -3.93 13.43 2.72
N LEU A 81 -5.19 13.02 2.71
CA LEU A 81 -5.75 12.30 1.58
C LEU A 81 -5.75 13.15 0.30
N ASP A 82 -6.17 14.41 0.41
CA ASP A 82 -6.28 15.31 -0.73
C ASP A 82 -4.90 15.63 -1.31
N TYR A 83 -3.92 15.94 -0.45
CA TYR A 83 -2.52 16.12 -0.84
C TYR A 83 -1.93 14.87 -1.49
N PHE A 84 -2.24 13.67 -0.99
CA PHE A 84 -1.80 12.41 -1.61
C PHE A 84 -2.38 12.25 -3.03
N MET A 85 -3.67 12.55 -3.20
CA MET A 85 -4.33 12.46 -4.50
C MET A 85 -3.77 13.48 -5.49
N GLU A 86 -3.54 14.71 -5.06
CA GLU A 86 -2.99 15.77 -5.92
C GLU A 86 -1.52 15.51 -6.28
N THR A 87 -0.67 15.27 -5.28
CA THR A 87 0.79 15.24 -5.48
C THR A 87 1.29 13.87 -5.96
N VAL A 88 0.89 12.79 -5.27
CA VAL A 88 1.40 11.44 -5.54
C VAL A 88 0.66 10.81 -6.72
N LEU A 89 -0.67 10.91 -6.74
CA LEU A 89 -1.47 10.34 -7.84
C LEU A 89 -1.58 11.30 -9.03
N GLY A 90 -1.71 12.60 -8.79
CA GLY A 90 -1.97 13.62 -9.82
C GLY A 90 -0.73 14.32 -10.40
N GLY A 91 0.39 14.36 -9.67
CA GLY A 91 1.46 15.33 -9.94
C GLY A 91 2.08 15.29 -11.35
N GLU A 92 2.57 16.43 -11.81
CA GLU A 92 3.23 16.59 -13.12
C GLU A 92 4.71 16.14 -13.12
N GLN A 93 5.32 15.99 -11.94
CA GLN A 93 6.74 15.66 -11.77
C GLN A 93 7.07 14.19 -12.17
N PRO A 94 8.27 13.94 -12.75
CA PRO A 94 8.60 12.76 -13.57
C PRO A 94 8.94 11.48 -12.80
N GLU A 95 8.96 11.49 -11.46
CA GLU A 95 8.90 10.26 -10.70
C GLU A 95 7.50 9.68 -10.82
N ASN A 96 7.33 8.97 -11.93
CA ASN A 96 6.15 8.23 -12.30
C ASN A 96 5.63 7.50 -11.05
N PHE A 97 4.37 7.73 -10.64
CA PHE A 97 3.71 7.00 -9.55
C PHE A 97 4.02 5.50 -9.64
N TRP A 98 4.10 4.95 -10.86
CA TRP A 98 4.44 3.56 -11.12
C TRP A 98 5.85 3.15 -10.69
N ASN A 99 6.84 4.05 -10.76
CA ASN A 99 8.19 3.82 -10.28
C ASN A 99 8.23 3.87 -8.75
N LEU A 100 7.67 4.93 -8.15
CA LEU A 100 7.55 5.06 -6.70
C LEU A 100 6.86 3.84 -6.09
N ASN A 101 5.71 3.43 -6.66
CA ASN A 101 4.90 2.29 -6.23
C ASN A 101 5.64 0.93 -6.26
N LYS A 102 6.77 0.78 -6.95
CA LYS A 102 7.59 -0.45 -6.90
C LYS A 102 8.20 -0.67 -5.52
N SER A 103 8.50 0.41 -4.82
CA SER A 103 9.16 0.41 -3.50
C SER A 103 8.28 1.04 -2.42
N SER A 104 6.98 1.16 -2.65
CA SER A 104 6.04 1.74 -1.69
C SER A 104 5.23 0.70 -0.95
N LEU A 105 5.03 0.95 0.35
CA LEU A 105 3.96 0.41 1.18
C LEU A 105 2.99 1.54 1.52
N TYR A 106 1.69 1.29 1.41
CA TYR A 106 0.67 2.27 1.75
C TYR A 106 -0.12 1.82 2.97
N ILE A 107 -0.43 2.77 3.85
CA ILE A 107 -1.18 2.61 5.08
C ILE A 107 -2.33 3.61 5.04
N LEU A 108 -3.53 3.16 4.71
CA LEU A 108 -4.73 3.98 4.82
C LEU A 108 -5.22 3.96 6.28
N LYS A 109 -5.15 5.10 6.96
CA LYS A 109 -5.63 5.27 8.34
C LYS A 109 -7.15 5.37 8.34
N ASP A 110 -7.77 4.56 9.20
CA ASP A 110 -9.23 4.43 9.38
C ASP A 110 -10.10 4.12 8.16
N GLY A 111 -9.53 4.03 6.96
CA GLY A 111 -10.28 3.69 5.75
C GLY A 111 -10.59 2.20 5.57
N ASN A 112 -11.38 1.95 4.54
CA ASN A 112 -11.84 0.63 4.10
C ASN A 112 -11.53 0.40 2.61
N TYR A 113 -11.95 -0.75 2.08
CA TYR A 113 -11.72 -1.09 0.67
C TYR A 113 -12.48 -0.20 -0.32
N SER A 114 -13.67 0.32 0.04
CA SER A 114 -14.41 1.28 -0.79
C SER A 114 -13.67 2.62 -0.90
N ASP A 115 -13.04 3.06 0.19
CA ASP A 115 -12.16 4.25 0.16
C ASP A 115 -11.02 4.05 -0.82
N LEU A 116 -10.32 2.91 -0.75
CA LEU A 116 -9.26 2.60 -1.72
C LEU A 116 -9.78 2.67 -3.16
N LYS A 117 -10.94 2.08 -3.43
CA LYS A 117 -11.58 2.15 -4.76
C LYS A 117 -11.79 3.59 -5.23
N ARG A 118 -12.24 4.48 -4.36
CA ARG A 118 -12.46 5.90 -4.65
C ARG A 118 -11.15 6.65 -4.90
N ILE A 119 -10.14 6.42 -4.06
CA ILE A 119 -8.83 7.08 -4.12
C ILE A 119 -8.13 6.76 -5.44
N PHE A 120 -8.15 5.48 -5.85
CA PHE A 120 -7.54 5.02 -7.10
C PHE A 120 -8.57 4.85 -8.21
N THR A 121 -9.44 5.86 -8.40
CA THR A 121 -10.30 5.98 -9.59
C THR A 121 -9.53 6.57 -10.77
N SER A 122 -8.55 7.43 -10.51
CA SER A 122 -7.66 8.03 -11.49
C SER A 122 -6.23 8.07 -10.96
N VAL A 123 -5.26 7.76 -11.82
CA VAL A 123 -3.83 7.86 -11.50
C VAL A 123 -3.14 8.50 -12.71
N LYS A 124 -2.52 9.66 -12.51
CA LYS A 124 -1.88 10.46 -13.56
C LYS A 124 -2.81 10.70 -14.76
N GLY A 125 -4.07 11.06 -14.49
CA GLY A 125 -5.10 11.28 -15.50
C GLY A 125 -5.64 10.01 -16.19
N LEU A 126 -5.07 8.83 -15.92
CA LEU A 126 -5.58 7.56 -16.45
C LEU A 126 -6.72 7.06 -15.57
N LYS A 127 -7.87 6.80 -16.20
CA LYS A 127 -8.97 6.10 -15.53
C LYS A 127 -8.51 4.72 -15.09
N THR A 128 -8.70 4.41 -13.82
CA THR A 128 -8.26 3.16 -13.23
C THR A 128 -9.38 2.44 -12.50
N THR A 129 -9.23 1.14 -12.33
CA THR A 129 -10.15 0.33 -11.52
C THR A 129 -9.39 -0.65 -10.66
N LEU A 130 -9.70 -0.67 -9.36
CA LEU A 130 -9.12 -1.63 -8.42
C LEU A 130 -9.83 -2.97 -8.52
N VAL A 131 -9.06 -4.01 -8.80
CA VAL A 131 -9.49 -5.39 -8.84
C VAL A 131 -8.92 -6.17 -7.66
N LYS A 132 -9.73 -7.06 -7.08
CA LYS A 132 -9.36 -7.88 -5.92
C LYS A 132 -8.33 -8.97 -6.25
N GLY A 133 -8.07 -9.21 -7.53
CA GLY A 133 -7.15 -10.24 -7.99
C GLY A 133 -7.66 -11.65 -7.64
N SER A 134 -8.75 -12.09 -8.28
CA SER A 134 -9.16 -13.50 -8.28
C SER A 134 -8.45 -14.20 -9.45
N SER A 135 -7.35 -14.88 -9.15
CA SER A 135 -6.58 -15.62 -10.14
C SER A 135 -6.88 -17.11 -10.03
N GLN A 136 -6.91 -17.82 -11.16
CA GLN A 136 -6.86 -19.29 -11.20
C GLN A 136 -5.62 -19.84 -10.46
N LYS A 137 -4.60 -19.00 -10.25
CA LYS A 137 -3.37 -19.29 -9.50
C LYS A 137 -3.44 -18.81 -8.05
N SER A 138 -4.62 -18.74 -7.42
CA SER A 138 -4.77 -18.28 -6.04
C SER A 138 -4.03 -19.13 -5.01
N HIS A 139 -3.65 -20.35 -5.36
CA HIS A 139 -2.83 -21.25 -4.56
C HIS A 139 -1.32 -20.99 -4.69
N LEU A 140 -0.90 -20.09 -5.59
CA LEU A 140 0.48 -19.67 -5.76
C LEU A 140 0.67 -18.26 -5.19
N VAL A 141 1.81 -18.04 -4.53
CA VAL A 141 2.18 -16.72 -4.03
C VAL A 141 2.58 -15.83 -5.19
N SER A 142 1.79 -14.79 -5.44
CA SER A 142 2.10 -13.78 -6.46
C SER A 142 3.18 -12.80 -5.97
N PRO A 143 3.90 -12.11 -6.88
CA PRO A 143 4.91 -11.13 -6.48
C PRO A 143 4.40 -10.02 -5.55
N ILE A 144 3.16 -9.57 -5.71
CA ILE A 144 2.56 -8.55 -4.83
C ILE A 144 2.24 -9.12 -3.43
N GLU A 145 1.85 -10.38 -3.33
CA GLU A 145 1.63 -11.06 -2.04
C GLU A 145 2.94 -11.31 -1.31
N PHE A 146 3.98 -11.72 -2.05
CA PHE A 146 5.32 -11.88 -1.51
C PHE A 146 5.85 -10.54 -0.96
N ARG A 147 5.78 -9.46 -1.76
CA ARG A 147 6.20 -8.12 -1.33
C ARG A 147 5.44 -7.63 -0.09
N LEU A 148 4.12 -7.83 -0.03
CA LEU A 148 3.33 -7.47 1.15
C LEU A 148 3.81 -8.22 2.40
N SER A 149 4.03 -9.53 2.25
CA SER A 149 4.49 -10.39 3.34
C SER A 149 5.87 -9.98 3.84
N THR A 150 6.81 -9.68 2.93
CA THR A 150 8.15 -9.18 3.27
C THR A 150 8.07 -7.88 4.06
N TYR A 151 7.32 -6.88 3.59
CA TYR A 151 7.18 -5.61 4.30
C TYR A 151 6.51 -5.76 5.67
N LEU A 152 5.52 -6.65 5.81
CA LEU A 152 4.90 -6.93 7.10
C LEU A 152 5.86 -7.56 8.10
N MET A 153 6.75 -8.44 7.63
CA MET A 153 7.79 -9.03 8.47
C MET A 153 8.81 -7.97 8.91
N ILE A 154 9.27 -7.11 7.99
CA ILE A 154 10.18 -6.00 8.30
C ILE A 154 9.55 -5.07 9.37
N LEU A 155 8.33 -4.60 9.15
CA LEU A 155 7.62 -3.74 10.12
C LEU A 155 7.43 -4.42 11.48
N SER A 156 7.33 -5.75 11.50
CA SER A 156 7.17 -6.54 12.72
C SER A 156 8.48 -6.94 13.38
N ASN A 157 9.62 -6.36 12.98
CA ASN A 157 10.95 -6.75 13.46
C ASN A 157 11.22 -8.25 13.29
N MET A 158 10.75 -8.83 12.18
CA MET A 158 10.78 -10.26 11.89
C MET A 158 10.04 -11.16 12.92
N ASP A 159 9.22 -10.59 13.82
CA ASP A 159 8.39 -11.37 14.76
C ASP A 159 7.11 -11.85 14.08
N PHE A 160 7.14 -13.09 13.59
CA PHE A 160 5.97 -13.77 13.02
C PHE A 160 4.79 -13.82 14.01
N LYS A 161 5.02 -14.05 15.30
CA LYS A 161 3.94 -14.10 16.30
C LYS A 161 3.28 -12.73 16.46
N LYS A 162 4.03 -11.63 16.32
CA LYS A 162 3.48 -10.27 16.30
C LYS A 162 2.57 -10.09 15.08
N VAL A 163 3.00 -10.48 13.89
CA VAL A 163 2.18 -10.44 12.66
C VAL A 163 0.87 -11.20 12.86
N THR A 164 0.92 -12.46 13.31
CA THR A 164 -0.27 -13.31 13.49
C THR A 164 -1.25 -12.71 14.50
N ARG A 165 -0.76 -12.20 15.64
CA ARG A 165 -1.61 -11.59 16.68
C ARG A 165 -2.30 -10.31 16.21
N GLN A 166 -1.60 -9.51 15.41
CA GLN A 166 -2.11 -8.24 14.90
C GLN A 166 -2.98 -8.40 13.66
N ASN A 167 -2.89 -9.50 12.92
CA ASN A 167 -3.75 -9.76 11.77
C ASN A 167 -5.22 -9.80 12.20
N ALA A 168 -6.03 -8.92 11.60
CA ALA A 168 -7.45 -8.77 11.90
C ALA A 168 -8.35 -9.63 11.00
N PHE A 169 -7.80 -10.51 10.15
CA PHE A 169 -8.56 -11.25 9.13
C PHE A 169 -9.81 -11.96 9.67
N GLN A 170 -9.76 -12.56 10.87
CA GLN A 170 -10.91 -13.24 11.46
C GLN A 170 -11.90 -12.30 12.17
N ALA A 171 -11.45 -11.10 12.56
CA ALA A 171 -12.22 -10.14 13.35
C ALA A 171 -12.76 -8.95 12.53
N ILE A 172 -12.33 -8.82 11.29
CA ILE A 172 -12.71 -7.71 10.41
C ILE A 172 -14.15 -7.88 9.90
N LYS A 173 -14.95 -6.83 10.03
CA LYS A 173 -16.31 -6.78 9.50
C LYS A 173 -16.30 -6.75 7.95
N LYS A 174 -17.34 -7.33 7.33
CA LYS A 174 -17.46 -7.50 5.87
C LYS A 174 -17.34 -6.17 5.09
N ASP A 175 -17.99 -5.14 5.58
CA ASP A 175 -17.97 -3.76 5.05
C ASP A 175 -16.55 -3.17 4.91
N ARG A 176 -15.59 -3.64 5.71
CA ARG A 176 -14.21 -3.14 5.63
C ARG A 176 -13.43 -3.68 4.43
N TYR A 177 -13.80 -4.84 3.88
CA TYR A 177 -13.05 -5.51 2.81
C TYR A 177 -13.90 -5.89 1.58
N LEU A 178 -15.22 -5.73 1.66
CA LEU A 178 -16.15 -5.84 0.54
C LEU A 178 -16.82 -4.47 0.35
N PRO A 179 -16.93 -3.97 -0.90
CA PRO A 179 -17.81 -2.86 -1.18
C PRO A 179 -19.23 -3.24 -0.74
N SER A 180 -19.93 -2.33 -0.06
CA SER A 180 -21.38 -2.44 0.12
C SER A 180 -22.03 -2.56 -1.26
N SER A 181 -23.02 -3.44 -1.39
CA SER A 181 -23.83 -3.58 -2.61
C SER A 181 -24.75 -2.38 -2.86
N GLU A 182 -24.75 -1.40 -1.96
CA GLU A 182 -25.45 -0.14 -2.09
C GLU A 182 -24.46 0.91 -2.60
N ALA A 183 -24.50 1.11 -3.92
CA ALA A 183 -23.95 2.26 -4.64
C ALA A 183 -25.01 2.71 -5.64
#